data_AF-E9RUF6-F1
#
_entry.id   AF-E9RUF6-F1
#
_cell.length_a   1.000
_cell.length_b   1.000
_cell.length_c   1.000
_cell.angle_alpha   90.00
_cell.angle_beta   90.00
_cell.angle_gamma   90.00
#
_symmetry.space_group_name_H-M   'P 1'
#
loop_
_entity.id
_entity.type
_entity.pdbx_description
1 polymer ?
#
loop_
_entity_poly.entity_id
_entity_poly.type
_entity_poly.pdbx_seq_one_letter_code
_entity_poly.pdbx_strand_id
1 'polypeptide(L)' 'MVEMAKANGVNVYHYLTYLLEKLPDDSMSDNELDQLAPWNEKVKVEIERRAENSNQS' A
#
# COMPACT_ATOMS: atom_id res chain seq x y z
N MET A 1 -0.88 10.12 2.32
CA MET A 1 -0.70 8.72 1.86
C MET A 1 -1.18 8.49 0.43
N VAL A 2 -2.41 8.88 0.06
CA VAL A 2 -2.95 8.67 -1.31
C VAL A 2 -2.12 9.35 -2.41
N GLU A 3 -1.82 10.64 -2.26
CA GLU A 3 -0.98 11.36 -3.25
C GLU A 3 0.46 10.81 -3.28
N MET A 4 0.96 10.31 -2.15
CA MET A 4 2.27 9.65 -2.08
C MET A 4 2.26 8.31 -2.83
N ALA A 5 1.15 7.56 -2.78
CA ALA A 5 1.00 6.32 -3.53
C ALA A 5 1.09 6.57 -5.04
N LYS A 6 0.37 7.60 -5.54
CA LYS A 6 0.48 8.04 -6.95
C LYS A 6 1.91 8.41 -7.31
N ALA A 7 2.57 9.23 -6.48
CA ALA A 7 3.94 9.68 -6.72
C ALA A 7 4.97 8.52 -6.72
N ASN A 8 4.67 7.43 -6.00
CA ASN A 8 5.52 6.23 -5.96
C ASN A 8 5.14 5.17 -7.01
N GLY A 9 4.23 5.48 -7.95
CA GLY A 9 3.78 4.53 -8.97
C GLY A 9 2.94 3.37 -8.43
N VAL A 10 2.41 3.50 -7.21
CA VAL A 10 1.60 2.46 -6.56
C VAL A 10 0.14 2.64 -6.95
N ASN A 11 -0.54 1.55 -7.33
CA ASN A 11 -1.97 1.58 -7.61
C ASN A 11 -2.76 2.03 -6.37
N VAL A 12 -3.40 3.19 -6.47
CA VAL A 12 -4.07 3.86 -5.36
C VAL A 12 -5.20 3.03 -4.76
N TYR A 13 -6.01 2.40 -5.59
CA TYR A 13 -7.15 1.62 -5.14
C TYR A 13 -6.69 0.43 -4.28
N HIS A 14 -5.78 -0.38 -4.83
CA HIS A 14 -5.27 -1.54 -4.11
C HIS A 14 -4.46 -1.16 -2.87
N TYR A 15 -3.75 -0.02 -2.89
CA TYR A 15 -3.04 0.50 -1.73
C TYR A 15 -3.98 0.94 -0.61
N LEU A 16 -5.09 1.62 -0.94
CA LEU A 16 -6.13 1.96 0.04
C LEU A 16 -6.75 0.71 0.66
N THR A 17 -7.09 -0.29 -0.17
CA THR A 17 -7.61 -1.57 0.33
C THR A 17 -6.60 -2.27 1.25
N TYR A 18 -5.31 -2.28 0.89
CA TYR A 18 -4.25 -2.83 1.74
C TYR A 18 -4.15 -2.11 3.09
N LEU A 19 -4.20 -0.78 3.12
CA LEU A 19 -4.18 -0.03 4.37
C LEU A 19 -5.41 -0.33 5.24
N LEU A 20 -6.59 -0.46 4.63
CA LEU A 20 -7.81 -0.84 5.34
C LEU A 20 -7.75 -2.25 5.93
N GLU A 21 -7.05 -3.18 5.29
CA GLU A 21 -6.80 -4.53 5.84
C GLU A 21 -5.80 -4.52 7.00
N LYS A 22 -4.80 -3.63 6.95
CA LYS A 22 -3.77 -3.52 7.99
C LYS A 22 -4.21 -2.69 9.20
N LEU A 23 -5.24 -1.86 9.03
CA LEU A 23 -5.83 -1.02 10.08
C LEU A 23 -4.78 -0.24 10.88
N PRO A 24 -3.94 0.60 10.24
CA PRO A 24 -2.99 1.37 11.00
C PRO A 24 -3.66 2.39 11.92
N ASP A 25 -3.19 2.43 13.17
CA ASP A 25 -3.68 3.30 14.22
C ASP A 25 -2.55 4.16 14.84
N ASP A 26 -2.92 4.98 15.81
CA ASP A 26 -2.04 5.92 16.49
C ASP A 26 -1.10 5.26 17.51
N SER A 27 -1.25 3.96 17.78
CA SER A 27 -0.38 3.20 18.68
C SER A 27 0.86 2.65 18.00
N MET A 28 0.85 2.56 16.66
CA MET A 28 2.00 2.09 15.89
C MET A 28 3.15 3.09 15.88
N SER A 29 4.37 2.56 15.94
CA SER A 29 5.59 3.36 15.81
C SER A 29 5.82 3.83 14.37
N ASP A 30 6.61 4.90 14.20
CA ASP A 30 7.01 5.40 12.88
C ASP A 30 7.66 4.32 12.00
N ASN A 31 8.43 3.41 12.61
CA ASN A 31 9.09 2.34 11.87
C ASN A 31 8.08 1.29 11.37
N GLU A 32 7.04 0.99 12.14
CA GLU A 32 5.96 0.11 11.72
C GLU A 32 5.11 0.76 10.62
N LEU A 33 4.81 2.05 10.76
CA LEU A 33 4.11 2.82 9.73
C LEU A 33 4.92 2.91 8.42
N ASP A 34 6.24 3.05 8.50
CA ASP A 34 7.13 3.08 7.33
C ASP A 34 7.12 1.74 6.56
N GLN A 35 6.90 0.62 7.24
CA GLN A 35 6.71 -0.67 6.56
C GLN A 35 5.42 -0.76 5.75
N LEU A 36 4.44 0.11 6.02
CA LEU A 36 3.17 0.19 5.29
C LEU A 36 3.19 1.30 4.22
N ALA A 37 4.27 2.08 4.15
CA ALA A 37 4.37 3.22 3.27
C ALA A 37 4.48 2.80 1.79
N PRO A 38 4.04 3.66 0.85
CA PRO A 38 4.00 3.29 -0.57
C PRO A 38 5.39 3.25 -1.23
N TRP A 39 6.44 3.75 -0.57
CA TRP A 39 7.83 3.60 -1.03
C TRP A 39 8.46 2.26 -0.61
N ASN A 40 7.83 1.53 0.31
CA ASN A 40 8.33 0.23 0.76
C ASN A 40 8.22 -0.80 -0.38
N GLU A 41 9.34 -1.45 -0.70
CA GLU A 41 9.42 -2.36 -1.84
C GLU A 41 8.49 -3.57 -1.70
N LYS A 42 8.31 -4.10 -0.49
CA LYS A 42 7.39 -5.23 -0.24
C LYS A 42 5.94 -4.82 -0.46
N VAL A 43 5.59 -3.59 -0.09
CA VAL A 43 4.26 -3.04 -0.34
C VAL A 43 4.04 -2.90 -1.85
N LYS A 44 5.01 -2.34 -2.59
CA LYS A 44 4.91 -2.19 -4.05
C LYS A 44 4.64 -3.53 -4.75
N VAL A 45 5.43 -4.56 -4.44
CA VAL A 45 5.27 -5.91 -4.99
C VAL A 45 3.90 -6.50 -4.68
N GLU A 46 3.42 -6.37 -3.43
CA GLU A 46 2.09 -6.88 -3.07
C GLU A 46 0.96 -6.14 -3.80
N ILE A 47 1.08 -4.82 -3.97
CA ILE A 47 0.07 -4.03 -4.68
C ILE A 47 0.06 -4.32 -6.18
N GLU A 48 1.23 -4.49 -6.80
CA GLU A 48 1.35 -4.89 -8.21
C GLU A 48 0.68 -6.25 -8.44
N ARG A 49 1.00 -7.23 -7.60
CA ARG A 49 0.36 -8.55 -7.64
C ARG A 49 -1.16 -8.47 -7.54
N ARG A 50 -1.71 -7.61 -6.67
CA ARG A 50 -3.18 -7.42 -6.54
C ARG A 50 -3.79 -6.80 -7.79
N ALA A 51 -3.10 -5.83 -8.40
CA ALA A 51 -3.55 -5.17 -9.60
C ALA A 51 -3.59 -6.14 -10.80
N GLU A 52 -2.55 -6.96 -10.96
CA GLU A 52 -2.49 -7.98 -12.02
C GLU A 52 -3.63 -9.00 -11.92
N ASN A 53 -3.89 -9.52 -10.72
CA ASN A 53 -4.99 -10.49 -10.49
C ASN A 53 -6.37 -9.89 -10.81
N SER A 54 -6.56 -8.59 -10.56
CA SER A 54 -7.82 -7.90 -10.81
C SER A 54 -8.08 -7.66 -12.31
N ASN A 55 -7.01 -7.60 -13.11
CA ASN A 55 -7.09 -7.43 -14.57
C ASN A 55 -7.30 -8.75 -15.34
N GLN A 56 -7.14 -9.88 -14.67
CA GLN A 56 -7.34 -11.23 -15.24
C GLN A 56 -8.73 -11.81 -14.95
N SER A 57 -9.58 -11.07 -14.24
CA SER A 57 -10.97 -11.44 -13.87
C SER A 57 -11.97 -10.77 -14.81
#